data_AF-A0ABD2W8T6-F1
#
_entry.id   AF-A0ABD2W8T6-F1
#
_cell.length_a   1.000
_cell.length_b   1.000
_cell.length_c   1.000
_cell.angle_alpha   90.00
_cell.angle_beta   90.00
_cell.angle_gamma   90.00
#
_symmetry.space_group_name_H-M   'P 1'
#
loop_
_entity.id
_entity.type
_entity.pdbx_description
1 polymer ?
#
loop_
_entity_poly.entity_id
_entity_poly.type
_entity_poly.pdbx_seq_one_letter_code
_entity_poly.pdbx_strand_id
1 'polypeptide(L)'
;MSLKIKSLIYQNECEKFMNGPLCEWLCNCLDLQIKNFYKKPTYSDLVDGMMMHQVFLMTDLNVVTKDINVPNGDPIQRLENLRAILDNIKYFFEEECNLLLVQVPKIHLLAEKPMNNIKEMELLLKLLFGCSLKCPRLSIFMKIMEKCKESTQMELIKYASEMTERCDVIFDPELVLQEDFNKSSIYDALVFIRLVYKENIICQSEHSDFAYNTKEKLEEAQEDLQHLNIKFQKVKCELQEAKENLYHHETYANNLKKENQILEKEAAIARKLRDELDIAKEELLKARDLIKQLNQKARSPIYLFEQSKYLAVKTNETKLKDEARHTKLQVENLLKKNKFLLKEIQNLQEKKDKNKSDLEIDLEKKQRQVDDYKKICEKLLNENASLQNKHKSLISQLLFQKKHYFK
;
A
#
# COMPACT_ATOMS: atom_id res chain seq x y z
N MET A 1 20.44 -38.84 37.50
CA MET A 1 21.49 -38.99 36.45
C MET A 1 20.93 -38.44 35.14
N SER A 2 21.54 -37.39 34.57
CA SER A 2 20.99 -36.64 33.42
C SER A 2 20.82 -37.54 32.18
N LEU A 3 19.71 -37.39 31.44
CA LEU A 3 19.43 -38.10 30.18
C LEU A 3 20.58 -37.98 29.16
N LYS A 4 21.31 -36.86 29.18
CA LYS A 4 22.49 -36.62 28.33
C LYS A 4 23.66 -37.57 28.65
N ILE A 5 23.86 -37.91 29.93
CA ILE A 5 24.96 -38.80 30.35
C ILE A 5 24.68 -40.23 29.88
N LYS A 6 23.42 -40.70 30.02
CA LYS A 6 23.02 -42.02 29.51
C LYS A 6 23.18 -42.13 27.99
N SER A 7 22.74 -41.11 27.25
CA SER A 7 22.90 -41.07 25.79
C SER A 7 24.37 -41.17 25.35
N LEU A 8 25.28 -40.49 26.06
CA LEU A 8 26.70 -40.50 25.74
C LEU A 8 27.35 -41.86 26.02
N ILE A 9 26.93 -42.54 27.09
CA ILE A 9 27.39 -43.89 27.44
C ILE A 9 27.00 -44.89 26.35
N TYR A 10 25.74 -44.91 25.93
CA TYR A 10 25.27 -45.82 24.89
C TYR A 10 25.96 -45.58 23.54
N GLN A 11 26.20 -44.32 23.18
CA GLN A 11 26.95 -43.99 21.96
C GLN A 11 28.38 -44.56 22.00
N ASN A 12 29.07 -44.43 23.14
CA ASN A 12 30.41 -44.99 23.32
C ASN A 12 30.42 -46.53 23.28
N GLU A 13 29.41 -47.19 23.87
CA GLU A 13 29.27 -48.65 23.78
C GLU A 13 29.02 -49.12 22.33
N CYS A 14 28.17 -48.41 21.59
CA CYS A 14 27.92 -48.69 20.17
C CYS A 14 29.18 -48.51 19.33
N GLU A 15 29.95 -47.45 19.56
CA GLU A 15 31.22 -47.22 18.87
C GLU A 15 32.24 -48.32 19.18
N LYS A 16 32.35 -48.76 20.43
CA LYS A 16 33.20 -49.90 20.81
C LYS A 16 32.79 -51.17 20.08
N PHE A 17 31.50 -51.47 20.05
CA PHE A 17 30.97 -52.64 19.34
C PHE A 17 31.23 -52.56 17.82
N MET A 18 30.97 -51.41 17.18
CA MET A 18 31.22 -51.19 15.75
C MET A 18 32.72 -51.23 15.37
N ASN A 19 33.61 -51.06 16.35
CA ASN A 19 35.05 -51.23 16.20
C ASN A 19 35.52 -52.64 16.60
N GLY A 20 34.59 -53.53 16.97
CA GLY A 20 34.86 -54.89 17.40
C GLY A 20 35.10 -55.87 16.24
N PRO A 21 35.58 -57.07 16.58
CA PRO A 21 35.98 -58.10 15.63
C PRO A 21 34.85 -58.58 14.70
N LEU A 22 33.62 -58.76 15.22
CA LEU A 22 32.47 -59.19 14.43
C LEU A 22 32.06 -58.14 13.39
N CYS A 23 32.11 -56.86 13.74
CA CYS A 23 31.78 -55.78 12.81
C CYS A 23 32.87 -55.60 11.74
N GLU A 24 34.15 -55.78 12.09
CA GLU A 24 35.24 -55.80 11.11
C GLU A 24 35.06 -56.96 10.12
N TRP A 25 34.78 -58.17 10.62
CA TRP A 25 34.48 -59.33 9.78
C TRP A 25 33.27 -59.09 8.86
N LEU A 26 32.17 -58.56 9.39
CA LEU A 26 30.96 -58.25 8.62
C LEU A 26 31.27 -57.25 7.50
N CYS A 27 32.02 -56.17 7.79
CA CYS A 27 32.41 -55.19 6.79
C CYS A 27 33.23 -55.84 5.67
N ASN A 28 34.21 -56.69 6.01
CA ASN A 28 35.02 -57.39 5.02
C ASN A 28 34.19 -58.37 4.16
N CYS A 29 33.12 -58.97 4.72
CA CYS A 29 32.17 -59.76 3.93
C CYS A 29 31.44 -58.89 2.91
N LEU A 30 30.91 -57.75 3.35
CA LEU A 30 30.17 -56.80 2.51
C LEU A 30 31.05 -56.19 1.42
N ASP A 31 32.32 -55.90 1.70
CA ASP A 31 33.28 -55.39 0.70
C ASP A 31 33.49 -56.37 -0.46
N LEU A 32 33.40 -57.68 -0.21
CA LEU A 32 33.50 -58.70 -1.26
C LEU A 32 32.21 -58.85 -2.06
N GLN A 33 31.05 -58.73 -1.43
CA GLN A 33 29.74 -58.92 -2.06
C GLN A 33 29.27 -57.67 -2.81
N ILE A 34 29.47 -56.49 -2.22
CA ILE A 34 29.05 -55.20 -2.74
C ILE A 34 30.30 -54.45 -3.20
N LYS A 35 30.62 -54.53 -4.49
CA LYS A 35 31.65 -53.68 -5.11
C LYS A 35 31.28 -52.21 -4.83
N ASN A 36 32.17 -51.47 -4.16
CA ASN A 36 32.04 -50.04 -3.77
C ASN A 36 31.40 -49.73 -2.40
N PHE A 37 31.55 -50.60 -1.40
CA PHE A 37 31.18 -50.28 -0.01
C PHE A 37 32.20 -49.30 0.65
N TYR A 38 32.25 -48.05 0.17
CA TYR A 38 33.29 -47.07 0.56
C TYR A 38 33.08 -46.39 1.93
N LYS A 39 31.95 -46.64 2.60
CA LYS A 39 31.61 -45.98 3.86
C LYS A 39 31.47 -47.01 4.97
N LYS A 40 32.26 -46.84 6.04
CA LYS A 40 32.11 -47.62 7.27
C LYS A 40 30.66 -47.49 7.79
N PRO A 41 29.95 -48.59 8.01
CA PRO A 41 28.57 -48.56 8.45
C PRO A 41 28.49 -48.03 9.88
N THR A 42 27.41 -47.31 10.18
CA THR A 42 27.07 -46.92 11.54
C THR A 42 26.30 -48.03 12.23
N TYR A 43 26.21 -47.97 13.57
CA TYR A 43 25.38 -48.93 14.31
C TYR A 43 23.91 -48.88 13.87
N SER A 44 23.40 -47.71 13.46
CA SER A 44 22.05 -47.59 12.91
C SER A 44 21.87 -48.36 11.61
N ASP A 45 22.87 -48.37 10.74
CA ASP A 45 22.80 -49.09 9.45
C ASP A 45 22.83 -50.61 9.65
N LEU A 46 23.47 -51.06 10.73
CA LEU A 46 23.60 -52.47 11.10
C LEU A 46 22.28 -53.04 11.68
N VAL A 47 21.65 -52.33 12.61
CA VAL A 47 20.45 -52.81 13.32
C VAL A 47 19.21 -52.92 12.42
N ASP A 48 19.24 -52.32 11.24
CA ASP A 48 18.20 -52.43 10.21
C ASP A 48 18.17 -53.81 9.53
N GLY A 49 19.16 -54.68 9.79
CA GLY A 49 19.20 -56.07 9.35
C GLY A 49 19.64 -56.27 7.89
N MET A 50 19.58 -55.22 7.06
CA MET A 50 19.93 -55.28 5.64
C MET A 50 21.33 -55.85 5.39
N MET A 51 22.34 -55.36 6.12
CA MET A 51 23.73 -55.79 5.97
C MET A 51 23.93 -57.25 6.34
N MET A 52 23.35 -57.67 7.45
CA MET A 52 23.41 -59.06 7.89
C MET A 52 22.74 -60.00 6.90
N HIS A 53 21.60 -59.59 6.34
CA HIS A 53 20.91 -60.39 5.35
C HIS A 53 21.73 -60.58 4.08
N GLN A 54 22.42 -59.53 3.61
CA GLN A 54 23.34 -59.65 2.48
C GLN A 54 24.42 -60.70 2.77
N VAL A 55 25.05 -60.65 3.94
CA VAL A 55 26.06 -61.65 4.34
C VAL A 55 25.45 -63.04 4.51
N PHE A 56 24.22 -63.16 5.02
CA PHE A 56 23.52 -64.44 5.10
C PHE A 56 23.33 -65.05 3.70
N LEU A 57 22.94 -64.27 2.69
CA LEU A 57 22.81 -64.75 1.31
C LEU A 57 24.13 -65.28 0.72
N MET A 58 25.29 -64.81 1.21
CA MET A 58 26.59 -65.33 0.78
C MET A 58 26.82 -66.79 1.20
N THR A 59 26.11 -67.29 2.22
CA THR A 59 26.22 -68.68 2.70
C THR A 59 25.70 -69.71 1.69
N ASP A 60 24.92 -69.26 0.68
CA ASP A 60 24.40 -70.09 -0.42
C ASP A 60 23.52 -71.26 0.03
N LEU A 61 22.63 -70.94 0.98
CA LEU A 61 21.62 -71.84 1.49
C LEU A 61 20.32 -71.62 0.71
N ASN A 62 19.64 -72.72 0.34
CA ASN A 62 18.32 -72.70 -0.32
C ASN A 62 17.19 -72.29 0.66
N VAL A 63 17.42 -71.27 1.49
CA VAL A 63 16.41 -70.80 2.45
C VAL A 63 15.38 -69.94 1.73
N VAL A 64 14.11 -70.13 2.07
CA VAL A 64 12.99 -69.27 1.66
C VAL A 64 13.18 -67.90 2.33
N THR A 65 14.02 -67.05 1.73
CA THR A 65 14.23 -65.70 2.24
C THR A 65 12.96 -64.90 2.04
N LYS A 66 12.27 -64.56 3.13
CA LYS A 66 11.30 -63.46 3.09
C LYS A 66 12.05 -62.20 2.68
N ASP A 67 11.48 -61.45 1.74
CA ASP A 67 12.04 -60.17 1.30
C ASP A 67 12.24 -59.23 2.49
N ILE A 68 13.43 -58.64 2.57
CA ILE A 68 13.77 -57.63 3.59
C ILE A 68 13.60 -56.24 2.99
N ASN A 69 12.86 -55.38 3.67
CA ASN A 69 12.57 -54.02 3.22
C ASN A 69 13.43 -52.98 3.93
N VAL A 70 13.64 -51.82 3.31
CA VAL A 70 14.37 -50.71 3.96
C VAL A 70 13.54 -50.15 5.12
N PRO A 71 14.01 -50.19 6.38
CA PRO A 71 13.20 -49.77 7.53
C PRO A 71 12.90 -48.28 7.61
N ASN A 72 13.73 -47.41 7.04
CA ASN A 72 13.62 -45.95 7.16
C ASN A 72 13.46 -45.45 8.61
N GLY A 73 14.04 -46.16 9.58
CA GLY A 73 13.94 -45.86 11.00
C GLY A 73 12.69 -46.42 11.70
N ASP A 74 11.77 -47.06 10.99
CA ASP A 74 10.57 -47.69 11.56
C ASP A 74 10.95 -48.94 12.39
N PRO A 75 10.68 -48.94 13.72
CA PRO A 75 10.97 -50.09 14.57
C PRO A 75 10.15 -51.34 14.20
N ILE A 76 8.96 -51.19 13.60
CA ILE A 76 8.15 -52.36 13.18
C ILE A 76 8.82 -53.02 11.98
N GLN A 77 9.15 -52.25 10.94
CA GLN A 77 9.85 -52.80 9.79
C GLN A 77 11.23 -53.36 10.17
N ARG A 78 11.94 -52.72 11.11
CA ARG A 78 13.18 -53.27 11.67
C ARG A 78 12.96 -54.63 12.34
N LEU A 79 11.89 -54.78 13.13
CA LEU A 79 11.56 -56.05 13.76
C LEU A 79 11.29 -57.15 12.72
N GLU A 80 10.52 -56.85 11.68
CA GLU A 80 10.23 -57.84 10.62
C GLU A 80 11.51 -58.28 9.90
N ASN A 81 12.42 -57.34 9.62
CA ASN A 81 13.72 -57.65 9.03
C ASN A 81 14.56 -58.55 9.94
N LEU A 82 14.70 -58.17 11.21
CA LEU A 82 15.46 -58.96 12.18
C LEU A 82 14.85 -60.34 12.41
N ARG A 83 13.51 -60.45 12.35
CA ARG A 83 12.79 -61.73 12.45
C ARG A 83 13.09 -62.61 11.25
N ALA A 84 13.02 -62.07 10.02
CA ALA A 84 13.37 -62.81 8.82
C ALA A 84 14.80 -63.37 8.90
N ILE A 85 15.76 -62.58 9.38
CA ILE A 85 17.15 -63.04 9.52
C ILE A 85 17.28 -64.11 10.60
N LEU A 86 16.66 -63.90 11.76
CA LEU A 86 16.69 -64.87 12.85
C LEU A 86 16.04 -66.20 12.44
N ASP A 87 14.90 -66.17 11.76
CA ASP A 87 14.21 -67.37 11.26
C ASP A 87 15.10 -68.13 10.27
N ASN A 88 15.82 -67.41 9.39
CA ASN A 88 16.75 -68.03 8.44
C ASN A 88 17.97 -68.66 9.15
N ILE A 89 18.52 -67.98 10.17
CA ILE A 89 19.61 -68.51 11.01
C ILE A 89 19.13 -69.76 11.76
N LYS A 90 17.91 -69.73 12.31
CA LYS A 90 17.30 -70.88 12.98
C LYS A 90 17.16 -72.06 12.06
N TYR A 91 16.54 -71.84 10.90
CA TYR A 91 16.41 -72.86 9.88
C TYR A 91 17.77 -73.48 9.51
N PHE A 92 18.81 -72.66 9.31
CA PHE A 92 20.13 -73.17 8.98
C PHE A 92 20.72 -74.09 10.07
N PHE A 93 20.66 -73.68 11.34
CA PHE A 93 21.22 -74.50 12.41
C PHE A 93 20.36 -75.74 12.67
N GLU A 94 19.05 -75.57 12.80
CA GLU A 94 18.14 -76.63 13.25
C GLU A 94 17.84 -77.65 12.14
N GLU A 95 17.60 -77.19 10.91
CA GLU A 95 17.17 -78.07 9.81
C GLU A 95 18.35 -78.52 8.93
N GLU A 96 19.30 -77.63 8.61
CA GLU A 96 20.42 -77.99 7.72
C GLU A 96 21.61 -78.59 8.48
N CYS A 97 21.88 -78.13 9.71
CA CYS A 97 23.00 -78.64 10.51
C CYS A 97 22.59 -79.64 11.60
N ASN A 98 21.29 -79.86 11.84
CA ASN A 98 20.75 -80.64 12.96
C ASN A 98 21.24 -80.17 14.34
N LEU A 99 21.44 -78.87 14.53
CA LEU A 99 21.90 -78.24 15.78
C LEU A 99 20.79 -77.40 16.41
N LEU A 100 20.61 -77.50 17.72
CA LEU A 100 19.63 -76.71 18.46
C LEU A 100 20.21 -75.36 18.86
N LEU A 101 19.52 -74.27 18.52
CA LEU A 101 19.87 -72.93 18.99
C LEU A 101 19.38 -72.72 20.42
N VAL A 102 20.30 -72.27 21.25
CA VAL A 102 20.12 -72.27 22.70
C VAL A 102 19.75 -70.89 23.19
N GLN A 103 20.54 -69.92 22.76
CA GLN A 103 20.34 -68.52 23.04
C GLN A 103 19.79 -67.85 21.80
N VAL A 104 18.57 -67.33 21.93
CA VAL A 104 17.89 -66.62 20.86
C VAL A 104 17.94 -65.12 21.16
N PRO A 105 18.47 -64.28 20.26
CA PRO A 105 18.53 -62.85 20.49
C PRO A 105 17.12 -62.25 20.58
N LYS A 106 16.93 -61.34 21.54
CA LYS A 106 15.66 -60.63 21.77
C LYS A 106 15.47 -59.50 20.77
N ILE A 107 15.14 -59.88 19.53
CA ILE A 107 15.06 -58.94 18.40
C ILE A 107 14.01 -57.83 18.57
N HIS A 108 13.00 -57.99 19.44
CA HIS A 108 12.05 -56.91 19.75
C HIS A 108 12.69 -55.78 20.57
N LEU A 109 13.57 -56.12 21.52
CA LEU A 109 14.34 -55.12 22.28
C LEU A 109 15.32 -54.38 21.36
N LEU A 110 15.95 -55.11 20.44
CA LEU A 110 16.83 -54.55 19.42
C LEU A 110 16.04 -53.65 18.44
N ALA A 111 14.83 -54.04 18.07
CA ALA A 111 13.97 -53.25 17.21
C ALA A 111 13.53 -51.91 17.85
N GLU A 112 13.09 -51.96 19.11
CA GLU A 112 12.57 -50.80 19.84
C GLU A 112 13.68 -49.84 20.31
N LYS A 113 14.73 -50.39 20.94
CA LYS A 113 15.81 -49.63 21.60
C LYS A 113 17.17 -50.20 21.23
N PRO A 114 17.60 -50.07 19.96
CA PRO A 114 18.80 -50.73 19.46
C PRO A 114 20.07 -50.36 20.25
N MET A 115 20.21 -49.09 20.62
CA MET A 115 21.37 -48.55 21.34
C MET A 115 21.51 -49.12 22.76
N ASN A 116 20.42 -49.60 23.36
CA ASN A 116 20.42 -50.12 24.72
C ASN A 116 20.63 -51.64 24.77
N ASN A 117 20.54 -52.31 23.61
CA ASN A 117 20.49 -53.77 23.50
C ASN A 117 21.61 -54.31 22.59
N ILE A 118 22.82 -53.73 22.72
CA ILE A 118 24.00 -54.10 21.92
C ILE A 118 24.35 -55.58 22.09
N LYS A 119 24.13 -56.16 23.26
CA LYS A 119 24.36 -57.59 23.51
C LYS A 119 23.50 -58.50 22.63
N GLU A 120 22.25 -58.10 22.37
CA GLU A 120 21.35 -58.85 21.48
C GLU A 120 21.84 -58.77 20.03
N MET A 121 22.37 -57.61 19.62
CA MET A 121 23.01 -57.41 18.31
C MET A 121 24.29 -58.24 18.18
N GLU A 122 25.11 -58.27 19.22
CA GLU A 122 26.34 -59.08 19.27
C GLU A 122 26.01 -60.56 19.15
N LEU A 123 25.06 -61.07 19.94
CA LEU A 123 24.61 -62.46 19.86
C LEU A 123 24.09 -62.79 18.46
N LEU A 124 23.27 -61.92 17.86
CA LEU A 124 22.75 -62.12 16.52
C LEU A 124 23.86 -62.17 15.44
N LEU A 125 24.86 -61.29 15.54
CA LEU A 125 26.04 -61.35 14.65
C LEU A 125 26.91 -62.57 14.89
N LYS A 126 27.06 -63.01 16.14
CA LYS A 126 27.79 -64.24 16.48
C LYS A 126 27.12 -65.45 15.84
N LEU A 127 25.80 -65.54 15.91
CA LEU A 127 25.06 -66.64 15.27
C LEU A 127 25.23 -66.62 13.75
N LEU A 128 25.14 -65.44 13.11
CA LEU A 128 25.41 -65.29 11.68
C LEU A 128 26.85 -65.70 11.30
N PHE A 129 27.82 -65.32 12.13
CA PHE A 129 29.21 -65.78 11.99
C PHE A 129 29.31 -67.31 12.10
N GLY A 130 28.62 -67.91 13.07
CA GLY A 130 28.50 -69.36 13.18
C GLY A 130 27.95 -70.03 11.92
N CYS A 131 26.95 -69.42 11.27
CA CYS A 131 26.45 -69.91 9.97
C CYS A 131 27.57 -69.94 8.92
N SER A 132 28.41 -68.90 8.88
CA SER A 132 29.52 -68.81 7.95
C SER A 132 30.58 -69.91 8.12
N LEU A 133 30.71 -70.47 9.34
CA LEU A 133 31.65 -71.54 9.67
C LEU A 133 31.17 -72.93 9.25
N LYS A 134 29.86 -73.11 9.07
CA LYS A 134 29.23 -74.39 8.74
C LYS A 134 28.60 -74.41 7.35
N CYS A 135 28.64 -73.29 6.61
CA CYS A 135 28.02 -73.19 5.28
C CYS A 135 28.87 -73.85 4.17
N PRO A 136 28.24 -74.22 3.03
CA PRO A 136 28.94 -74.77 1.86
C PRO A 136 30.06 -73.86 1.32
N ARG A 137 29.96 -72.55 1.54
CA ARG A 137 30.91 -71.53 1.05
C ARG A 137 31.94 -71.09 2.09
N LEU A 138 32.22 -71.95 3.08
CA LEU A 138 33.23 -71.72 4.14
C LEU A 138 34.56 -71.16 3.60
N SER A 139 35.06 -71.65 2.47
CA SER A 139 36.33 -71.19 1.87
C SER A 139 36.37 -69.68 1.57
N ILE A 140 35.22 -69.06 1.27
CA ILE A 140 35.12 -67.60 1.06
C ILE A 140 35.30 -66.89 2.40
N PHE A 141 34.62 -67.36 3.45
CA PHE A 141 34.68 -66.78 4.79
C PHE A 141 36.04 -66.97 5.45
N MET A 142 36.71 -68.11 5.23
CA MET A 142 38.10 -68.32 5.68
C MET A 142 39.05 -67.27 5.07
N LYS A 143 38.94 -67.03 3.76
CA LYS A 143 39.74 -65.98 3.08
C LYS A 143 39.41 -64.56 3.57
N ILE A 144 38.18 -64.31 4.02
CA ILE A 144 37.80 -63.05 4.64
C ILE A 144 38.47 -62.90 6.01
N MET A 145 38.43 -63.95 6.84
CA MET A 145 39.08 -63.94 8.16
C MET A 145 40.60 -63.76 8.04
N GLU A 146 41.25 -64.42 7.07
CA GLU A 146 42.69 -64.27 6.79
C GLU A 146 43.09 -62.82 6.43
N LYS A 147 42.16 -62.01 5.92
CA LYS A 147 42.39 -60.58 5.60
C LYS A 147 42.18 -59.65 6.79
N CYS A 148 41.52 -60.10 7.86
CA CYS A 148 41.37 -59.32 9.08
C CYS A 148 42.72 -59.12 9.78
N LYS A 149 42.82 -58.12 10.67
CA LYS A 149 44.02 -57.92 11.50
C LYS A 149 44.23 -59.11 12.45
N GLU A 150 45.47 -59.39 12.84
CA GLU A 150 45.83 -60.50 13.74
C GLU A 150 45.04 -60.48 15.07
N SER A 151 44.89 -59.30 15.69
CA SER A 151 44.06 -59.14 16.89
C SER A 151 42.60 -59.54 16.67
N THR A 152 42.05 -59.23 15.50
CA THR A 152 40.68 -59.56 15.11
C THR A 152 40.56 -61.05 14.80
N GLN A 153 41.53 -61.64 14.12
CA GLN A 153 41.58 -63.08 13.86
C GLN A 153 41.56 -63.90 15.15
N MET A 154 42.37 -63.52 16.14
CA MET A 154 42.43 -64.22 17.44
C MET A 154 41.08 -64.20 18.16
N GLU A 155 40.36 -63.07 18.13
CA GLU A 155 39.01 -62.98 18.72
C GLU A 155 37.96 -63.76 17.90
N LEU A 156 38.03 -63.72 16.57
CA LEU A 156 37.14 -64.53 15.71
C LEU A 156 37.35 -66.04 15.90
N ILE A 157 38.59 -66.48 16.12
CA ILE A 157 38.91 -67.89 16.44
C ILE A 157 38.29 -68.28 17.78
N LYS A 158 38.31 -67.40 18.79
CA LYS A 158 37.60 -67.64 20.05
C LYS A 158 36.11 -67.80 19.81
N TYR A 159 35.48 -66.93 19.03
CA TYR A 159 34.05 -67.08 18.70
C TYR A 159 33.75 -68.35 17.91
N ALA A 160 34.65 -68.75 17.00
CA ALA A 160 34.50 -70.00 16.26
C ALA A 160 34.52 -71.20 17.22
N SER A 161 35.48 -71.25 18.14
CA SER A 161 35.55 -72.27 19.19
C SER A 161 34.30 -72.24 20.10
N GLU A 162 33.80 -71.06 20.49
CA GLU A 162 32.53 -70.93 21.23
C GLU A 162 31.36 -71.56 20.46
N MET A 163 31.27 -71.36 19.14
CA MET A 163 30.19 -71.88 18.31
C MET A 163 30.30 -73.37 17.97
N THR A 164 31.48 -73.97 18.10
CA THR A 164 31.72 -75.39 17.75
C THR A 164 31.91 -76.30 18.95
N GLU A 165 32.39 -75.77 20.08
CA GLU A 165 32.78 -76.55 21.26
C GLU A 165 31.88 -76.30 22.48
N ARG A 166 31.21 -75.14 22.56
CA ARG A 166 30.33 -74.84 23.69
C ARG A 166 28.87 -75.08 23.38
N CYS A 167 28.29 -75.94 24.22
CA CYS A 167 26.87 -76.25 24.22
C CYS A 167 25.98 -75.09 24.72
N ASP A 168 26.49 -73.91 25.08
CA ASP A 168 25.69 -72.85 25.72
C ASP A 168 24.98 -71.91 24.74
N VAL A 169 25.39 -71.90 23.47
CA VAL A 169 24.79 -71.09 22.39
C VAL A 169 24.19 -71.96 21.28
N ILE A 170 24.88 -73.05 20.92
CA ILE A 170 24.43 -74.06 19.94
C ILE A 170 24.67 -75.44 20.55
N PHE A 171 23.69 -76.33 20.47
CA PHE A 171 23.77 -77.66 21.04
C PHE A 171 23.59 -78.72 19.96
N ASP A 172 24.50 -79.69 19.92
CA ASP A 172 24.42 -80.84 19.02
C ASP A 172 23.66 -81.99 19.71
N PRO A 173 22.43 -82.33 19.26
CA PRO A 173 21.66 -83.43 19.83
C PRO A 173 22.32 -84.80 19.67
N GLU A 174 23.19 -85.00 18.67
CA GLU A 174 23.87 -86.27 18.45
C GLU A 174 24.85 -86.60 19.58
N LEU A 175 25.35 -85.59 20.32
CA LEU A 175 26.17 -85.80 21.51
C LEU A 175 25.44 -86.66 22.54
N VAL A 176 24.12 -86.51 22.70
CA VAL A 176 23.30 -87.26 23.67
C VAL A 176 23.15 -88.74 23.27
N LEU A 177 23.30 -89.06 21.99
CA LEU A 177 23.12 -90.41 21.45
C LEU A 177 24.40 -91.27 21.53
N GLN A 178 25.53 -90.68 21.92
CA GLN A 178 26.80 -91.41 22.07
C GLN A 178 26.77 -92.34 23.30
N GLU A 179 27.24 -93.58 23.16
CA GLU A 179 27.13 -94.63 24.19
C GLU A 179 27.84 -94.27 25.53
N ASP A 180 28.79 -93.34 25.49
CA ASP A 180 29.55 -92.87 26.66
C ASP A 180 28.90 -91.66 27.37
N PHE A 181 27.70 -91.22 26.96
CA PHE A 181 27.04 -90.07 27.57
C PHE A 181 26.48 -90.43 28.96
N ASN A 182 27.10 -89.86 30.01
CA ASN A 182 26.72 -90.10 31.39
C ASN A 182 25.24 -89.71 31.65
N LYS A 183 24.52 -90.46 32.49
CA LYS A 183 23.13 -90.14 32.91
C LYS A 183 22.96 -88.72 33.47
N SER A 184 24.00 -88.17 34.12
CA SER A 184 24.01 -86.76 34.55
C SER A 184 23.93 -85.81 33.34
N SER A 185 24.69 -86.10 32.30
CA SER A 185 24.76 -85.31 31.06
C SER A 185 23.47 -85.39 30.23
N ILE A 186 22.74 -86.52 30.29
CA ILE A 186 21.40 -86.63 29.67
C ILE A 186 20.38 -85.75 30.40
N TYR A 187 20.41 -85.71 31.73
CA TYR A 187 19.54 -84.82 32.50
C TYR A 187 19.85 -83.35 32.19
N ASP A 188 21.14 -83.02 32.12
CA ASP A 188 21.59 -81.68 31.73
C ASP A 188 21.09 -81.34 30.32
N ALA A 189 21.21 -82.23 29.34
CA ALA A 189 20.67 -82.06 27.99
C ALA A 189 19.14 -81.89 27.94
N LEU A 190 18.38 -82.61 28.77
CA LEU A 190 16.91 -82.49 28.82
C LEU A 190 16.44 -81.20 29.50
N VAL A 191 17.08 -80.80 30.61
CA VAL A 191 16.86 -79.49 31.24
C VAL A 191 17.17 -78.39 30.25
N PHE A 192 18.22 -78.59 29.48
CA PHE A 192 18.69 -77.67 28.48
C PHE A 192 17.72 -77.52 27.30
N ILE A 193 17.29 -78.62 26.68
CA ILE A 193 16.23 -78.62 25.64
C ILE A 193 14.96 -77.91 26.16
N ARG A 194 14.56 -78.17 27.41
CA ARG A 194 13.41 -77.50 28.03
C ARG A 194 13.60 -75.98 28.15
N LEU A 195 14.81 -75.50 28.45
CA LEU A 195 15.10 -74.07 28.51
C LEU A 195 14.99 -73.43 27.12
N VAL A 196 15.53 -74.08 26.09
CA VAL A 196 15.42 -73.64 24.69
C VAL A 196 13.96 -73.48 24.25
N TYR A 197 13.13 -74.52 24.47
CA TYR A 197 11.71 -74.44 24.14
C TYR A 197 10.99 -73.33 24.91
N LYS A 198 11.33 -73.14 26.19
CA LYS A 198 10.76 -72.06 27.00
C LYS A 198 11.13 -70.69 26.47
N GLU A 199 12.40 -70.47 26.11
CA GLU A 199 12.86 -69.21 25.53
C GLU A 199 12.20 -68.93 24.18
N ASN A 200 12.08 -69.93 23.32
CA ASN A 200 11.39 -69.80 22.03
C ASN A 200 9.92 -69.35 22.19
N ILE A 201 9.18 -69.94 23.13
CA ILE A 201 7.78 -69.55 23.42
C ILE A 201 7.72 -68.11 23.93
N ILE A 202 8.62 -67.73 24.86
CA ILE A 202 8.66 -66.37 25.40
C ILE A 202 8.94 -65.36 24.28
N CYS A 203 9.96 -65.60 23.45
CA CYS A 203 10.30 -64.73 22.32
C CYS A 203 9.11 -64.55 21.36
N GLN A 204 8.41 -65.62 21.00
CA GLN A 204 7.22 -65.53 20.14
C GLN A 204 6.10 -64.69 20.77
N SER A 205 5.84 -64.85 22.07
CA SER A 205 4.83 -64.05 22.78
C SER A 205 5.20 -62.57 22.85
N GLU A 206 6.44 -62.24 23.22
CA GLU A 206 6.94 -60.87 23.32
C GLU A 206 6.94 -60.16 21.96
N HIS A 207 7.20 -60.89 20.86
CA HIS A 207 7.09 -60.37 19.50
C HIS A 207 5.66 -60.01 19.10
N SER A 208 4.67 -60.83 19.49
CA SER A 208 3.26 -60.56 19.24
C SER A 208 2.79 -59.35 20.04
N ASP A 209 3.15 -59.27 21.32
CA ASP A 209 2.79 -58.17 22.21
C ASP A 209 3.40 -56.85 21.73
N PHE A 210 4.65 -56.86 21.27
CA PHE A 210 5.29 -55.67 20.69
C PHE A 210 4.53 -55.17 19.45
N ALA A 211 4.20 -56.07 18.52
CA ALA A 211 3.47 -55.70 17.30
C ALA A 211 2.09 -55.11 17.62
N TYR A 212 1.37 -55.70 18.58
CA TYR A 212 0.06 -55.21 19.03
C TYR A 212 0.15 -53.82 19.69
N ASN A 213 1.03 -53.67 20.68
CA ASN A 213 1.19 -52.41 21.42
C ASN A 213 1.66 -51.25 20.53
N THR A 214 2.49 -51.54 19.52
CA THR A 214 2.99 -50.50 18.61
C THR A 214 1.90 -50.05 17.64
N LYS A 215 1.03 -50.96 17.22
CA LYS A 215 -0.13 -50.65 16.39
C LYS A 215 -1.15 -49.81 17.14
N GLU A 216 -1.46 -50.16 18.38
CA GLU A 216 -2.37 -49.39 19.24
C GLU A 216 -1.87 -47.95 19.45
N LYS A 217 -0.57 -47.79 19.78
CA LYS A 217 0.05 -46.45 19.90
C LYS A 217 0.02 -45.65 18.60
N LEU A 218 0.13 -46.32 17.45
CA LEU A 218 0.06 -45.66 16.14
C LEU A 218 -1.36 -45.17 15.85
N GLU A 219 -2.38 -45.96 16.20
CA GLU A 219 -3.79 -45.59 16.08
C GLU A 219 -4.11 -44.39 17.01
N GLU A 220 -3.68 -44.43 18.28
CA GLU A 220 -3.84 -43.31 19.22
C GLU A 220 -3.15 -42.02 18.72
N ALA A 221 -1.92 -42.12 18.22
CA ALA A 221 -1.19 -40.97 17.66
C ALA A 221 -1.87 -40.41 16.39
N GLN A 222 -2.51 -41.26 15.59
CA GLN A 222 -3.27 -40.82 14.41
C GLN A 222 -4.54 -40.04 14.81
N GLU A 223 -5.26 -40.48 15.84
CA GLU A 223 -6.41 -39.75 16.38
C GLU A 223 -6.01 -38.38 16.93
N ASP A 224 -4.91 -38.32 17.69
CA ASP A 224 -4.35 -37.06 18.20
C ASP A 224 -3.95 -36.10 17.07
N LEU A 225 -3.33 -36.61 16.00
CA LEU A 225 -2.98 -35.81 14.83
C LEU A 225 -4.22 -35.26 14.13
N GLN A 226 -5.29 -36.06 13.99
CA GLN A 226 -6.56 -35.59 13.42
C GLN A 226 -7.16 -34.47 14.26
N HIS A 227 -7.22 -34.65 15.58
CA HIS A 227 -7.75 -33.64 16.49
C HIS A 227 -6.91 -32.35 16.48
N LEU A 228 -5.58 -32.46 16.44
CA LEU A 228 -4.69 -31.32 16.32
C LEU A 228 -4.87 -30.59 14.98
N ASN A 229 -5.09 -31.32 13.89
CA ASN A 229 -5.34 -30.72 12.58
C ASN A 229 -6.67 -29.94 12.56
N ILE A 230 -7.73 -30.46 13.19
CA ILE A 230 -9.00 -29.73 13.36
C ILE A 230 -8.78 -28.44 14.14
N LYS A 231 -8.04 -28.49 15.27
CA LYS A 231 -7.69 -27.29 16.05
C LYS A 231 -6.90 -26.29 15.23
N PHE A 232 -5.92 -26.75 14.45
CA PHE A 232 -5.12 -25.89 13.59
C PHE A 232 -5.97 -25.18 12.54
N GLN A 233 -6.91 -25.88 11.89
CA GLN A 233 -7.84 -25.26 10.95
C GLN A 233 -8.73 -24.21 11.63
N LYS A 234 -9.20 -24.48 12.85
CA LYS A 234 -9.99 -23.50 13.62
C LYS A 234 -9.20 -22.22 13.90
N VAL A 235 -7.97 -22.35 14.41
CA VAL A 235 -7.08 -21.19 14.67
C VAL A 235 -6.78 -20.43 13.37
N LYS A 236 -6.62 -21.14 12.25
CA LYS A 236 -6.41 -20.52 10.95
C LYS A 236 -7.62 -19.67 10.50
N CYS A 237 -8.84 -20.16 10.71
CA CYS A 237 -10.06 -19.40 10.45
C CYS A 237 -10.16 -18.15 11.35
N GLU A 238 -9.92 -18.29 12.65
CA GLU A 238 -9.93 -17.16 13.61
C GLU A 238 -8.88 -16.10 13.24
N LEU A 239 -7.69 -16.52 12.80
CA LEU A 239 -6.64 -15.60 12.33
C LEU A 239 -7.06 -14.85 11.05
N GLN A 240 -7.78 -15.50 10.14
CA GLN A 240 -8.29 -14.88 8.93
C GLN A 240 -9.31 -13.78 9.28
N GLU A 241 -10.26 -14.09 10.16
CA GLU A 241 -11.28 -13.14 10.63
C GLU A 241 -10.64 -11.94 11.36
N ALA A 242 -9.65 -12.19 12.21
CA ALA A 242 -8.91 -11.13 12.89
C ALA A 242 -8.19 -10.18 11.91
N LYS A 243 -7.65 -10.71 10.79
CA LYS A 243 -7.02 -9.88 9.75
C LYS A 243 -8.04 -9.00 9.01
N GLU A 244 -9.21 -9.53 8.70
CA GLU A 244 -10.28 -8.77 8.06
C GLU A 244 -10.78 -7.65 8.98
N ASN A 245 -10.98 -7.95 10.27
CA ASN A 245 -11.35 -6.96 11.27
C ASN A 245 -10.27 -5.88 11.43
N LEU A 246 -8.99 -6.24 11.45
CA LEU A 246 -7.88 -5.28 11.49
C LEU A 246 -7.92 -4.33 10.28
N TYR A 247 -8.14 -4.85 9.08
CA TYR A 247 -8.25 -4.06 7.85
C TYR A 247 -9.44 -3.07 7.91
N HIS A 248 -10.58 -3.51 8.43
CA HIS A 248 -11.74 -2.64 8.64
C HIS A 248 -11.46 -1.54 9.69
N HIS A 249 -10.78 -1.87 10.78
CA HIS A 249 -10.41 -0.87 11.79
C HIS A 249 -9.37 0.13 11.27
N GLU A 250 -8.41 -0.32 10.46
CA GLU A 250 -7.39 0.55 9.86
C GLU A 250 -8.00 1.53 8.85
N THR A 251 -8.92 1.06 8.01
CA THR A 251 -9.65 1.93 7.08
C THR A 251 -10.54 2.94 7.82
N TYR A 252 -11.22 2.52 8.88
CA TYR A 252 -12.02 3.42 9.73
C TYR A 252 -11.15 4.49 10.42
N ALA A 253 -10.02 4.08 11.01
CA ALA A 253 -9.08 5.01 11.64
C ALA A 253 -8.52 6.04 10.64
N ASN A 254 -8.22 5.62 9.42
CA ASN A 254 -7.77 6.52 8.36
C ASN A 254 -8.85 7.54 7.95
N ASN A 255 -10.12 7.15 7.94
CA ASN A 255 -11.23 8.06 7.67
C ASN A 255 -11.39 9.09 8.78
N LEU A 256 -11.40 8.66 10.04
CA LEU A 256 -11.44 9.59 11.20
C LEU A 256 -10.26 10.56 11.19
N LYS A 257 -9.07 10.11 10.79
CA LYS A 257 -7.90 10.98 10.66
C LYS A 257 -8.10 12.07 9.60
N LYS A 258 -8.71 11.74 8.46
CA LYS A 258 -9.04 12.73 7.42
C LYS A 258 -10.10 13.72 7.91
N GLU A 259 -11.12 13.23 8.61
CA GLU A 259 -12.19 14.08 9.17
C GLU A 259 -11.63 15.05 10.21
N ASN A 260 -10.78 14.58 11.13
CA ASN A 260 -10.10 15.45 12.10
C ASN A 260 -9.23 16.53 11.42
N GLN A 261 -8.54 16.21 10.31
CA GLN A 261 -7.78 17.22 9.56
C GLN A 261 -8.68 18.29 8.94
N ILE A 262 -9.91 17.94 8.53
CA ILE A 262 -10.89 18.90 8.01
C ILE A 262 -11.36 19.80 9.16
N LEU A 263 -11.76 19.20 10.29
CA LEU A 263 -12.21 19.93 11.47
C LEU A 263 -11.12 20.88 12.01
N GLU A 264 -9.85 20.47 12.00
CA GLU A 264 -8.73 21.34 12.39
C GLU A 264 -8.60 22.58 11.49
N LYS A 265 -8.79 22.41 10.17
CA LYS A 265 -8.78 23.53 9.21
C LYS A 265 -9.97 24.47 9.44
N GLU A 266 -11.16 23.92 9.64
CA GLU A 266 -12.36 24.70 9.95
C GLU A 266 -12.22 25.47 11.26
N ALA A 267 -11.69 24.83 12.30
CA ALA A 267 -11.40 25.48 13.58
C ALA A 267 -10.34 26.58 13.45
N ALA A 268 -9.37 26.45 12.55
CA ALA A 268 -8.41 27.51 12.26
C ALA A 268 -9.06 28.71 11.55
N ILE A 269 -9.95 28.47 10.60
CA ILE A 269 -10.72 29.54 9.93
C ILE A 269 -11.64 30.24 10.92
N ALA A 270 -12.37 29.49 11.75
CA ALA A 270 -13.26 30.04 12.76
C ALA A 270 -12.51 30.90 13.80
N ARG A 271 -11.26 30.55 14.13
CA ARG A 271 -10.39 31.40 14.96
C ARG A 271 -10.07 32.73 14.28
N LYS A 272 -9.65 32.73 13.02
CA LYS A 272 -9.38 33.97 12.27
C LYS A 272 -10.60 34.89 12.19
N LEU A 273 -11.76 34.33 11.87
CA LEU A 273 -13.02 35.09 11.83
C LEU A 273 -13.39 35.70 13.18
N ARG A 274 -13.07 34.99 14.28
CA ARG A 274 -13.27 35.50 15.63
C ARG A 274 -12.33 36.67 15.92
N ASP A 275 -11.06 36.57 15.55
CA ASP A 275 -10.07 37.64 15.72
C ASP A 275 -10.47 38.89 14.91
N GLU A 276 -10.91 38.71 13.65
CA GLU A 276 -11.43 39.81 12.81
C GLU A 276 -12.66 40.47 13.42
N LEU A 277 -13.59 39.67 13.95
CA LEU A 277 -14.78 40.18 14.61
C LEU A 277 -14.42 40.99 15.87
N ASP A 278 -13.43 40.55 16.64
CA ASP A 278 -13.01 41.26 17.84
C ASP A 278 -12.31 42.59 17.50
N ILE A 279 -11.49 42.64 16.43
CA ILE A 279 -10.96 43.90 15.88
C ILE A 279 -12.10 44.84 15.48
N ALA A 280 -13.08 44.34 14.72
CA ALA A 280 -14.22 45.14 14.27
C ALA A 280 -15.05 45.69 15.45
N LYS A 281 -15.22 44.90 16.52
CA LYS A 281 -15.88 45.36 17.75
C LYS A 281 -15.10 46.48 18.43
N GLU A 282 -13.77 46.39 18.52
CA GLU A 282 -12.94 47.45 19.09
C GLU A 282 -13.04 48.75 18.28
N GLU A 283 -13.01 48.66 16.95
CA GLU A 283 -13.20 49.83 16.08
C GLU A 283 -14.57 50.47 16.24
N LEU A 284 -15.63 49.66 16.35
CA LEU A 284 -16.99 50.14 16.60
C LEU A 284 -17.09 50.85 17.95
N LEU A 285 -16.47 50.30 19.00
CA LEU A 285 -16.38 50.96 20.31
C LEU A 285 -15.68 52.32 20.22
N LYS A 286 -14.54 52.41 19.54
CA LYS A 286 -13.82 53.67 19.29
C LYS A 286 -14.68 54.69 18.54
N ALA A 287 -15.35 54.26 17.45
CA ALA A 287 -16.23 55.11 16.67
C ALA A 287 -17.42 55.61 17.49
N ARG A 288 -18.01 54.74 18.33
CA ARG A 288 -19.11 55.10 19.24
C ARG A 288 -18.69 56.16 20.24
N ASP A 289 -17.50 56.04 20.82
CA ASP A 289 -17.00 57.04 21.77
C ASP A 289 -16.66 58.37 21.08
N LEU A 290 -16.12 58.34 19.87
CA LEU A 290 -15.92 59.54 19.06
C LEU A 290 -17.25 60.25 18.74
N ILE A 291 -18.29 59.50 18.36
CA ILE A 291 -19.63 60.04 18.13
C ILE A 291 -20.19 60.67 19.41
N LYS A 292 -20.01 60.04 20.57
CA LYS A 292 -20.42 60.64 21.86
C LYS A 292 -19.69 61.97 22.10
N GLN A 293 -18.38 62.02 21.90
CA GLN A 293 -17.58 63.25 22.06
C GLN A 293 -18.02 64.36 21.10
N LEU A 294 -18.23 64.03 19.82
CA LEU A 294 -18.72 64.97 18.82
C LEU A 294 -20.12 65.49 19.16
N ASN A 295 -21.02 64.62 19.61
CA ASN A 295 -22.36 65.02 20.06
C ASN A 295 -22.31 65.91 21.29
N GLN A 296 -21.41 65.65 22.25
CA GLN A 296 -21.18 66.54 23.39
C GLN A 296 -20.66 67.90 22.94
N LYS A 297 -19.69 67.94 22.02
CA LYS A 297 -19.17 69.20 21.43
C LYS A 297 -20.24 69.95 20.66
N ALA A 298 -21.06 69.26 19.85
CA ALA A 298 -22.15 69.87 19.10
C ALA A 298 -23.26 70.44 19.99
N ARG A 299 -23.46 69.86 21.18
CA ARG A 299 -24.36 70.39 22.21
C ARG A 299 -23.74 71.48 23.08
N SER A 300 -22.46 71.80 22.89
CA SER A 300 -21.82 72.91 23.60
C SER A 300 -22.50 74.22 23.20
N PRO A 301 -22.91 75.06 24.17
CA PRO A 301 -23.49 76.37 23.91
C PRO A 301 -22.62 77.24 22.98
N ILE A 302 -21.30 77.09 23.09
CA ILE A 302 -20.31 77.82 22.26
C ILE A 302 -20.43 77.40 20.79
N TYR A 303 -20.49 76.10 20.52
CA TYR A 303 -20.59 75.57 19.15
C TYR A 303 -21.94 75.92 18.51
N LEU A 304 -23.04 75.80 19.27
CA LEU A 304 -24.37 76.19 18.78
C LEU A 304 -24.46 77.68 18.46
N PHE A 305 -23.82 78.53 19.27
CA PHE A 305 -23.72 79.96 19.01
C PHE A 305 -22.91 80.27 17.74
N GLU A 306 -21.74 79.64 17.56
CA GLU A 306 -20.93 79.80 16.35
C GLU A 306 -21.66 79.29 15.09
N GLN A 307 -22.32 78.14 15.18
CA GLN A 307 -23.08 77.58 14.07
C GLN A 307 -24.28 78.45 13.70
N SER A 308 -24.99 79.00 14.69
CA SER A 308 -26.06 79.98 14.47
C SER A 308 -25.56 81.24 13.77
N LYS A 309 -24.41 81.78 14.21
CA LYS A 309 -23.77 82.94 13.58
C LYS A 309 -23.36 82.66 12.14
N TYR A 310 -22.75 81.52 11.87
CA TYR A 310 -22.37 81.12 10.50
C TYR A 310 -23.59 80.95 9.59
N LEU A 311 -24.64 80.27 10.07
CA LEU A 311 -25.87 80.09 9.31
C LEU A 311 -26.56 81.44 9.01
N ALA A 312 -26.60 82.36 9.97
CA ALA A 312 -27.16 83.70 9.80
C ALA A 312 -26.38 84.53 8.75
N VAL A 313 -25.05 84.49 8.78
CA VAL A 313 -24.20 85.12 7.75
C VAL A 313 -24.50 84.53 6.38
N LYS A 314 -24.55 83.20 6.27
CA LYS A 314 -24.80 82.51 5.00
C LYS A 314 -26.19 82.80 4.44
N THR A 315 -27.22 82.88 5.29
CA THR A 315 -28.58 83.26 4.84
C THR A 315 -28.64 84.71 4.37
N ASN A 316 -27.94 85.63 5.05
CA ASN A 316 -27.86 87.02 4.62
C ASN A 316 -27.09 87.17 3.31
N GLU A 317 -25.99 86.43 3.12
CA GLU A 317 -25.27 86.40 1.84
C GLU A 317 -26.14 85.88 0.69
N THR A 318 -26.94 84.84 0.91
CA THR A 318 -27.85 84.33 -0.13
C THR A 318 -28.93 85.35 -0.48
N LYS A 319 -29.53 86.01 0.52
CA LYS A 319 -30.54 87.05 0.30
C LYS A 319 -29.98 88.24 -0.49
N LEU A 320 -28.80 88.74 -0.11
CA LEU A 320 -28.12 89.83 -0.82
C LEU A 320 -27.76 89.44 -2.26
N LYS A 321 -27.33 88.20 -2.49
CA LYS A 321 -27.05 87.69 -3.85
C LYS A 321 -28.31 87.63 -4.71
N ASP A 322 -29.44 87.21 -4.15
CA ASP A 322 -30.70 87.13 -4.88
C ASP A 322 -31.28 88.52 -5.18
N GLU A 323 -31.18 89.47 -4.24
CA GLU A 323 -31.53 90.89 -4.45
C GLU A 323 -30.65 91.54 -5.53
N ALA A 324 -29.34 91.26 -5.51
CA ALA A 324 -28.39 91.72 -6.54
C ALA A 324 -28.72 91.13 -7.94
N ARG A 325 -29.18 89.87 -8.00
CA ARG A 325 -29.63 89.26 -9.26
C ARG A 325 -30.91 89.89 -9.78
N HIS A 326 -31.88 90.15 -8.90
CA HIS A 326 -33.15 90.77 -9.27
C HIS A 326 -32.96 92.20 -9.79
N THR A 327 -32.16 93.01 -9.09
CA THR A 327 -31.83 94.38 -9.53
C THR A 327 -31.07 94.39 -10.85
N LYS A 328 -30.10 93.48 -11.04
CA LYS A 328 -29.39 93.33 -12.32
C LYS A 328 -30.34 93.00 -13.49
N LEU A 329 -31.27 92.08 -13.28
CA LEU A 329 -32.25 91.70 -14.30
C LEU A 329 -33.18 92.87 -14.66
N GLN A 330 -33.61 93.65 -13.67
CA GLN A 330 -34.40 94.87 -13.91
C GLN A 330 -33.62 95.90 -14.74
N VAL A 331 -32.35 96.13 -14.42
CA VAL A 331 -31.48 97.04 -15.20
C VAL A 331 -31.28 96.55 -16.63
N GLU A 332 -31.05 95.25 -16.84
CA GLU A 332 -30.92 94.68 -18.18
C GLU A 332 -32.20 94.83 -19.02
N ASN A 333 -33.37 94.64 -18.39
CA ASN A 333 -34.66 94.84 -19.06
C ASN A 333 -34.88 96.31 -19.42
N LEU A 334 -34.54 97.25 -18.54
CA LEU A 334 -34.59 98.68 -18.82
C LEU A 334 -33.61 99.07 -19.95
N LEU A 335 -32.40 98.49 -19.97
CA LEU A 335 -31.43 98.71 -21.04
C LEU A 335 -31.92 98.16 -22.39
N LYS A 336 -32.55 96.98 -22.42
CA LYS A 336 -33.18 96.45 -23.64
C LYS A 336 -34.29 97.35 -24.13
N LYS A 337 -35.15 97.84 -23.22
CA LYS A 337 -36.24 98.77 -23.55
C LYS A 337 -35.70 100.10 -24.09
N ASN A 338 -34.66 100.66 -23.47
CA ASN A 338 -34.01 101.89 -23.94
C ASN A 338 -33.34 101.70 -25.30
N LYS A 339 -32.70 100.54 -25.56
CA LYS A 339 -32.15 100.23 -26.89
C LYS A 339 -33.24 100.16 -27.96
N PHE A 340 -34.39 99.57 -27.65
CA PHE A 340 -35.54 99.52 -28.56
C PHE A 340 -36.05 100.93 -28.87
N LEU A 341 -36.27 101.75 -27.84
CA LEU A 341 -36.72 103.13 -27.99
C LEU A 341 -35.73 103.98 -28.79
N LEU A 342 -34.42 103.83 -28.56
CA LEU A 342 -33.38 104.53 -29.34
C LEU A 342 -33.45 104.16 -30.83
N LYS A 343 -33.67 102.88 -31.14
CA LYS A 343 -33.80 102.41 -32.52
C LYS A 343 -35.08 102.93 -33.19
N GLU A 344 -36.16 103.03 -32.43
CA GLU A 344 -37.42 103.62 -32.88
C GLU A 344 -37.29 105.13 -33.14
N ILE A 345 -36.60 105.86 -32.26
CA ILE A 345 -36.28 107.28 -32.44
C ILE A 345 -35.41 107.49 -33.69
N GLN A 346 -34.38 106.67 -33.91
CA GLN A 346 -33.56 106.73 -35.13
C GLN A 346 -34.39 106.51 -36.39
N ASN A 347 -35.25 105.49 -36.42
CA ASN A 347 -36.14 105.23 -37.57
C ASN A 347 -37.10 106.40 -37.84
N LEU A 348 -37.60 107.05 -36.78
CA LEU A 348 -38.46 108.23 -36.91
C LEU A 348 -37.69 109.45 -37.42
N GLN A 349 -36.44 109.63 -37.00
CA GLN A 349 -35.56 110.68 -37.52
C GLN A 349 -35.24 110.47 -39.00
N GLU A 350 -34.89 109.25 -39.42
CA GLU A 350 -34.66 108.93 -40.84
C GLU A 350 -35.91 109.20 -41.70
N LYS A 351 -37.11 108.83 -41.21
CA LYS A 351 -38.38 109.15 -41.88
C LYS A 351 -38.62 110.66 -41.97
N LYS A 352 -38.31 111.40 -40.90
CA LYS A 352 -38.46 112.86 -40.86
C LYS A 352 -37.52 113.52 -41.88
N ASP A 353 -36.26 113.10 -41.93
CA ASP A 353 -35.26 113.66 -42.85
C ASP A 353 -35.61 113.34 -44.32
N LYS A 354 -36.09 112.13 -44.59
CA LYS A 354 -36.59 111.74 -45.92
C LYS A 354 -37.78 112.60 -46.35
N ASN A 355 -38.79 112.76 -45.48
CA ASN A 355 -39.94 113.63 -45.76
C ASN A 355 -39.52 115.09 -45.99
N LYS A 356 -38.53 115.58 -45.24
CA LYS A 356 -37.99 116.94 -45.43
C LYS A 356 -37.33 117.09 -46.81
N SER A 357 -36.53 116.12 -47.22
CA SER A 357 -35.90 116.09 -48.54
C SER A 357 -36.93 116.06 -49.68
N ASP A 358 -37.99 115.26 -49.54
CA ASP A 358 -39.06 115.18 -50.53
C ASP A 358 -39.80 116.53 -50.67
N LEU A 359 -40.06 117.21 -49.55
CA LEU A 359 -40.65 118.55 -49.51
C LEU A 359 -39.75 119.63 -50.14
N GLU A 360 -38.44 119.59 -49.90
CA GLU A 360 -37.47 120.53 -50.52
C GLU A 360 -37.43 120.36 -52.05
N ILE A 361 -37.46 119.11 -52.54
CA ILE A 361 -37.54 118.82 -53.98
C ILE A 361 -38.84 119.35 -54.60
N ASP A 362 -39.97 119.21 -53.89
CA ASP A 362 -41.26 119.67 -54.40
C ASP A 362 -41.35 121.22 -54.40
N LEU A 363 -40.79 121.87 -53.38
CA LEU A 363 -40.61 123.33 -53.34
C LEU A 363 -39.76 123.84 -54.50
N GLU A 364 -38.63 123.20 -54.81
CA GLU A 364 -37.81 123.57 -55.98
C GLU A 364 -38.57 123.44 -57.30
N LYS A 365 -39.36 122.37 -57.48
CA LYS A 365 -40.18 122.19 -58.69
C LYS A 365 -41.22 123.30 -58.83
N LYS A 366 -41.89 123.68 -57.73
CA LYS A 366 -42.84 124.78 -57.73
C LYS A 366 -42.17 126.12 -58.00
N GLN A 367 -40.97 126.34 -57.47
CA GLN A 367 -40.20 127.56 -57.70
C GLN A 367 -39.81 127.70 -59.18
N ARG A 368 -39.36 126.61 -59.84
CA ARG A 368 -39.07 126.60 -61.29
C ARG A 368 -40.31 126.91 -62.13
N GLN A 369 -41.47 126.36 -61.77
CA GLN A 369 -42.74 126.69 -62.44
C GLN A 369 -43.07 128.18 -62.35
N VAL A 370 -42.88 128.80 -61.18
CA VAL A 370 -43.13 130.24 -60.99
C VAL A 370 -42.20 131.08 -61.87
N ASP A 371 -40.92 130.71 -61.98
CA ASP A 371 -39.95 131.44 -62.80
C ASP A 371 -40.24 131.32 -64.31
N ASP A 372 -40.74 130.16 -64.76
CA ASP A 372 -41.20 129.97 -66.14
C ASP A 372 -42.43 130.83 -66.45
N TYR A 373 -43.40 130.90 -65.54
CA TYR A 373 -44.57 131.78 -65.70
C TYR A 373 -44.18 133.26 -65.75
N LYS A 374 -43.21 133.70 -64.93
CA LYS A 374 -42.69 135.08 -64.97
C LYS A 374 -42.08 135.42 -66.33
N LYS A 375 -41.26 134.54 -66.91
CA LYS A 375 -40.66 134.73 -68.24
C LYS A 375 -41.71 134.84 -69.34
N ILE A 376 -42.80 134.09 -69.24
CA ILE A 376 -43.92 134.16 -70.20
C ILE A 376 -44.63 135.52 -70.07
N CYS A 377 -44.91 135.98 -68.85
CA CYS A 377 -45.52 137.29 -68.63
C CYS A 377 -44.64 138.45 -69.15
N GLU A 378 -43.32 138.39 -68.96
CA GLU A 378 -42.39 139.39 -69.49
C GLU A 378 -42.38 139.44 -71.03
N LYS A 379 -42.43 138.27 -71.69
CA LYS A 379 -42.56 138.20 -73.17
C LYS A 379 -43.86 138.86 -73.65
N LEU A 380 -44.99 138.53 -73.02
CA LEU A 380 -46.29 139.10 -73.38
C LEU A 380 -46.37 140.61 -73.12
N LEU A 381 -45.74 141.10 -72.04
CA LEU A 381 -45.62 142.54 -71.75
C LEU A 381 -44.83 143.28 -72.84
N ASN A 382 -43.69 142.72 -73.27
CA ASN A 382 -42.86 143.30 -74.31
C ASN A 382 -43.55 143.28 -75.69
N GLU A 383 -44.28 142.21 -76.01
CA GLU A 383 -45.11 142.15 -77.22
C GLU A 383 -46.23 143.19 -77.21
N ASN A 384 -46.92 143.37 -76.08
CA ASN A 384 -47.96 144.39 -75.94
C ASN A 384 -47.40 145.81 -76.10
N ALA A 385 -46.23 146.10 -75.52
CA ALA A 385 -45.56 147.38 -75.69
C ALA A 385 -45.16 147.65 -77.15
N SER A 386 -44.68 146.62 -77.86
CA SER A 386 -44.36 146.69 -79.29
C SER A 386 -45.59 146.95 -80.16
N LEU A 387 -46.71 146.29 -79.85
CA LEU A 387 -47.99 146.48 -80.55
C LEU A 387 -48.57 147.89 -80.31
N GLN A 388 -48.51 148.42 -79.09
CA GLN A 388 -48.94 149.79 -78.79
C GLN A 388 -48.12 150.85 -79.54
N ASN A 389 -46.80 150.64 -79.67
CA ASN A 389 -45.94 151.54 -80.42
C ASN A 389 -46.23 151.51 -81.93
N LYS A 390 -46.48 150.33 -82.51
CA LYS A 390 -46.96 150.22 -83.90
C LYS A 390 -48.31 150.91 -84.10
N HIS A 391 -49.25 150.74 -83.17
CA HIS A 391 -50.56 151.37 -83.24
C HIS A 391 -50.47 152.91 -83.19
N LYS A 392 -49.60 153.47 -82.33
CA LYS A 392 -49.32 154.92 -82.30
C LYS A 392 -48.70 155.42 -83.60
N SER A 393 -47.73 154.68 -84.17
CA SER A 393 -47.10 155.04 -85.45
C SER A 393 -48.10 155.07 -86.62
N LEU A 394 -49.05 154.14 -86.64
CA LEU A 394 -50.06 154.06 -87.71
C LEU A 394 -51.07 155.21 -87.63
N ILE A 395 -51.48 155.60 -86.41
CA ILE A 395 -52.36 156.75 -86.17
C ILE A 395 -51.68 158.05 -86.63
N SER A 396 -50.38 158.22 -86.36
CA SER A 396 -49.62 159.39 -86.81
C SER A 396 -49.52 159.48 -88.33
N GLN A 397 -49.40 158.35 -89.04
CA GLN A 397 -49.40 158.33 -90.52
C GLN A 397 -50.77 158.69 -91.11
N LEU A 398 -51.87 158.18 -90.53
CA LEU A 398 -53.23 158.49 -90.98
C LEU A 398 -53.61 159.96 -90.76
N LEU A 399 -53.12 160.58 -89.68
CA LEU A 399 -53.32 162.01 -89.42
C LEU A 399 -52.54 162.92 -90.38
N PHE A 400 -51.40 162.46 -90.91
CA PHE A 400 -50.62 163.22 -91.89
C PHE A 400 -51.28 163.22 -93.29
N GLN A 401 -51.83 162.09 -93.74
CA GLN A 401 -52.51 162.00 -95.03
C GLN A 401 -53.80 162.84 -95.11
N LYS A 402 -54.49 163.04 -93.98
CA LYS A 402 -55.74 163.81 -93.95
C LYS A 402 -55.54 165.33 -94.15
N LYS A 403 -54.32 165.84 -94.02
CA LYS A 403 -54.02 167.28 -94.15
C LYS A 403 -53.81 167.76 -95.60
N HIS A 404 -53.72 166.86 -96.58
CA HIS A 404 -53.34 167.21 -97.96
C HIS A 404 -54.48 167.27 -98.98
N TYR A 405 -55.72 166.93 -98.64
CA TYR A 405 -56.84 166.87 -99.60
C TYR A 405 -57.93 167.94 -99.44
N PHE A 406 -57.75 168.92 -98.55
CA PHE A 406 -58.56 170.14 -98.56
C PHE A 406 -57.72 171.31 -99.11
N LYS A 407 -57.60 171.36 -100.43
CA LYS A 407 -57.50 172.60 -101.21
C LYS A 407 -58.07 172.40 -102.59
#